data_AF-A0A7V9EP18-F1
#
_entry.id   AF-A0A7V9EP18-F1
#
_cell.length_a   1.000
_cell.length_b   1.000
_cell.length_c   1.000
_cell.angle_alpha   90.00
_cell.angle_beta   90.00
_cell.angle_gamma   90.00
#
_symmetry.space_group_name_H-M   'P 1'
#
loop_
_entity.id
_entity.type
_entity.pdbx_description
1 polymer ?
#
loop_
_entity_poly.entity_id
_entity_poly.type
_entity_poly.pdbx_seq_one_letter_code
_entity_poly.pdbx_strand_id
1 'polypeptide(L)'
;RAGSATWSTNPISGDWYTAENWNPNTVPNGPNDVATLGASSITTLTFPASSTTVLDSIILQSEADFYTVVVKESSLTFVGRGIPGLTGLFFDVASRSTLIFQGTSECRAGIYNSGTILFQDQSSRPMGSTMGDTGGAITWSDQSSAGGYFYTNGGLYFNDDSTAEKVSSLGVIGPGFADISGHNPPGLAIPEPYGDGNIYLGANNLTISSTDRIYPYNGSLKDGGANGGTGGSLTKVGPPGSRAILDGSSHYTGGTTILGGVLLIQTEIFDTSSTPIGSGDVHVNAGGFGGTGHVPGNVIVGTGEGTPASLILSGHRMFRIKQSLTVASDGLMEVTIDSQARRHGKVSARGVTLTSGAQIEVSDRSGSKMATGTVLILIKNTADTPITGTFANLSDGGTLTVNANTYQANYEGGDGNDLTLTVID
;
A
#
# COMPACT_ATOMS: atom_id res chain seq x y z
N ARG A 1 -1.31 0.16 47.99
CA ARG A 1 -1.54 1.59 47.65
C ARG A 1 -0.97 1.80 46.25
N ALA A 2 -1.72 2.44 45.36
CA ALA A 2 -1.22 2.80 44.04
C ALA A 2 -0.11 3.87 44.16
N GLY A 3 0.90 3.77 43.31
CA GLY A 3 2.03 4.68 43.29
C GLY A 3 3.10 4.24 42.30
N SER A 4 3.79 5.22 41.72
CA SER A 4 4.97 4.99 40.87
C SER A 4 6.03 4.16 41.60
N ALA A 5 6.60 3.17 40.92
CA ALA A 5 7.60 2.28 41.51
C ALA A 5 8.52 1.66 40.45
N THR A 6 9.66 1.12 40.92
CA THR A 6 10.63 0.40 40.09
C THR A 6 10.49 -1.10 40.31
N TRP A 7 10.44 -1.89 39.24
CA TRP A 7 10.45 -3.35 39.32
C TRP A 7 11.75 -3.83 39.94
N SER A 8 11.65 -4.71 40.95
CA SER A 8 12.78 -5.18 41.73
C SER A 8 13.77 -5.98 40.88
N THR A 9 15.05 -5.97 41.27
CA THR A 9 16.08 -6.79 40.62
C THR A 9 15.88 -8.29 40.87
N ASN A 10 15.24 -8.64 41.98
CA ASN A 10 14.92 -10.01 42.37
C ASN A 10 13.48 -10.10 42.89
N PRO A 11 12.47 -9.97 42.02
CA PRO A 11 11.07 -10.06 42.39
C PRO A 11 10.71 -11.51 42.76
N ILE A 12 9.64 -11.67 43.54
CA ILE A 12 9.15 -12.97 44.01
C ILE A 12 8.41 -13.71 42.89
N SER A 13 7.77 -12.97 41.99
CA SER A 13 6.98 -13.49 40.88
C SER A 13 6.95 -12.50 39.70
N GLY A 14 6.31 -12.89 38.59
CA GLY A 14 6.01 -11.97 37.48
C GLY A 14 4.70 -11.20 37.64
N ASP A 15 3.95 -11.39 38.74
CA ASP A 15 2.65 -10.75 38.93
C ASP A 15 2.80 -9.25 39.23
N TRP A 16 2.20 -8.43 38.38
CA TRP A 16 2.19 -6.97 38.48
C TRP A 16 1.61 -6.48 39.81
N TYR A 17 0.62 -7.20 40.39
CA TYR A 17 -0.09 -6.76 41.59
C TYR A 17 0.56 -7.20 42.91
N THR A 18 1.64 -7.98 42.86
CA THR A 18 2.42 -8.34 44.06
C THR A 18 3.31 -7.14 44.46
N ALA A 19 2.95 -6.45 45.54
CA ALA A 19 3.60 -5.20 45.96
C ALA A 19 5.09 -5.36 46.27
N GLU A 20 5.51 -6.53 46.75
CA GLU A 20 6.91 -6.88 47.06
C GLU A 20 7.79 -6.99 45.81
N ASN A 21 7.20 -7.09 44.61
CA ASN A 21 7.95 -7.05 43.35
C ASN A 21 8.37 -5.62 42.95
N TRP A 22 7.92 -4.59 43.69
CA TRP A 22 8.15 -3.19 43.40
C TRP A 22 8.95 -2.50 44.52
N ASN A 23 9.76 -1.50 44.15
CA ASN A 23 10.45 -0.62 45.08
C ASN A 23 10.16 0.87 44.76
N PRO A 24 9.55 1.64 45.69
CA PRO A 24 8.96 1.17 46.95
C PRO A 24 7.83 0.14 46.70
N ASN A 25 7.39 -0.59 47.73
CA ASN A 25 6.33 -1.61 47.63
C ASN A 25 4.93 -1.01 47.39
N THR A 26 4.81 -0.25 46.31
CA THR A 26 3.57 0.30 45.75
C THR A 26 3.40 -0.28 44.36
N VAL A 27 2.17 -0.66 44.03
CA VAL A 27 1.84 -1.20 42.70
C VAL A 27 1.46 -0.03 41.80
N PRO A 28 2.16 0.21 40.68
CA PRO A 28 1.75 1.22 39.70
C PRO A 28 0.38 0.85 39.12
N ASN A 29 -0.64 1.64 39.43
CA ASN A 29 -2.01 1.48 38.93
C ASN A 29 -2.82 2.77 39.19
N GLY A 30 -2.44 3.84 38.50
CA GLY A 30 -3.05 5.15 38.58
C GLY A 30 -2.65 6.01 37.38
N PRO A 31 -3.46 7.02 37.02
CA PRO A 31 -3.25 7.83 35.82
C PRO A 31 -1.95 8.65 35.84
N ASN A 32 -1.33 8.82 37.01
CA ASN A 32 -0.05 9.51 37.19
C ASN A 32 1.09 8.54 37.57
N ASP A 33 0.81 7.23 37.61
CA ASP A 33 1.78 6.24 38.07
C ASP A 33 2.72 5.84 36.93
N VAL A 34 4.02 5.87 37.23
CA VAL A 34 5.10 5.43 36.36
C VAL A 34 5.64 4.10 36.86
N ALA A 35 5.62 3.09 36.00
CA ALA A 35 6.30 1.82 36.23
C ALA A 35 7.70 1.86 35.59
N THR A 36 8.73 1.72 36.41
CA THR A 36 10.13 1.76 35.94
C THR A 36 10.71 0.35 35.91
N LEU A 37 11.30 -0.05 34.79
CA LEU A 37 11.88 -1.39 34.59
C LEU A 37 13.40 -1.26 34.43
N GLY A 38 14.14 -1.94 35.29
CA GLY A 38 15.61 -2.03 35.25
C GLY A 38 16.10 -3.45 34.99
N ALA A 39 17.32 -3.80 35.37
CA ALA A 39 17.77 -5.18 35.36
C ALA A 39 16.97 -6.04 36.36
N SER A 40 16.55 -7.24 35.98
CA SER A 40 15.76 -8.12 36.86
C SER A 40 15.89 -9.60 36.52
N SER A 41 15.82 -10.45 37.54
CA SER A 41 15.78 -11.90 37.36
C SER A 41 14.43 -12.44 36.83
N ILE A 42 13.36 -11.63 36.85
CA ILE A 42 12.08 -11.95 36.22
C ILE A 42 11.66 -10.79 35.31
N THR A 43 11.60 -11.06 34.01
CA THR A 43 11.30 -10.06 32.97
C THR A 43 9.99 -10.32 32.23
N THR A 44 9.26 -11.38 32.61
CA THR A 44 7.89 -11.60 32.13
C THR A 44 6.90 -11.09 33.18
N LEU A 45 6.17 -10.03 32.84
CA LEU A 45 5.20 -9.39 33.72
C LEU A 45 3.78 -9.80 33.31
N THR A 46 2.97 -10.21 34.28
CA THR A 46 1.59 -10.67 34.05
C THR A 46 0.61 -9.86 34.88
N PHE A 47 -0.62 -9.77 34.39
CA PHE A 47 -1.74 -9.18 35.11
C PHE A 47 -2.73 -10.28 35.52
N PRO A 48 -3.35 -10.21 36.71
CA PRO A 48 -4.45 -11.09 37.08
C PRO A 48 -5.61 -10.96 36.08
N ALA A 49 -6.30 -12.08 35.82
CA ALA A 49 -7.49 -12.06 34.96
C ALA A 49 -8.56 -11.10 35.49
N SER A 50 -9.26 -10.42 34.59
CA SER A 50 -10.25 -9.36 34.85
C SER A 50 -9.70 -8.12 35.55
N SER A 51 -8.38 -7.96 35.68
CA SER A 51 -7.79 -6.73 36.22
C SER A 51 -7.86 -5.58 35.21
N THR A 52 -7.93 -4.36 35.74
CA THR A 52 -7.85 -3.11 34.99
C THR A 52 -6.71 -2.29 35.56
N THR A 53 -5.74 -1.95 34.72
CA THR A 53 -4.56 -1.19 35.09
C THR A 53 -4.51 0.08 34.28
N VAL A 54 -4.33 1.22 34.96
CA VAL A 54 -4.13 2.54 34.32
C VAL A 54 -2.75 3.05 34.70
N LEU A 55 -2.00 3.60 33.74
CA LEU A 55 -0.66 4.15 33.97
C LEU A 55 -0.48 5.50 33.26
N ASP A 56 0.42 6.32 33.80
CA ASP A 56 1.04 7.40 33.03
C ASP A 56 1.98 6.78 31.98
N SER A 57 2.95 5.96 32.43
CA SER A 57 3.97 5.41 31.56
C SER A 57 4.67 4.16 32.09
N ILE A 58 5.32 3.44 31.16
CA ILE A 58 6.38 2.48 31.46
C ILE A 58 7.70 3.04 30.94
N ILE A 59 8.73 3.06 31.80
CA ILE A 59 10.07 3.53 31.46
C ILE A 59 11.07 2.38 31.63
N LEU A 60 11.85 2.10 30.59
CA LEU A 60 13.03 1.23 30.71
C LEU A 60 14.25 2.08 31.07
N GLN A 61 14.97 1.67 32.10
CA GLN A 61 16.25 2.28 32.49
C GLN A 61 17.35 1.92 31.48
N SER A 62 18.46 2.66 31.48
CA SER A 62 19.66 2.23 30.74
C SER A 62 20.13 0.89 31.29
N GLU A 63 20.52 -0.05 30.42
CA GLU A 63 20.90 -1.43 30.78
C GLU A 63 19.75 -2.28 31.34
N ALA A 64 18.48 -1.89 31.12
CA ALA A 64 17.36 -2.77 31.42
C ALA A 64 17.40 -4.05 30.55
N ASP A 65 16.99 -5.17 31.14
CA ASP A 65 16.79 -6.42 30.41
C ASP A 65 15.64 -6.29 29.39
N PHE A 66 15.50 -7.31 28.53
CA PHE A 66 14.33 -7.43 27.68
C PHE A 66 13.12 -7.91 28.49
N TYR A 67 12.04 -7.14 28.46
CA TYR A 67 10.78 -7.44 29.13
C TYR A 67 9.68 -7.86 28.15
N THR A 68 8.86 -8.81 28.59
CA THR A 68 7.58 -9.14 27.97
C THR A 68 6.46 -8.86 28.97
N VAL A 69 5.54 -7.98 28.60
CA VAL A 69 4.33 -7.68 29.36
C VAL A 69 3.16 -8.44 28.74
N VAL A 70 2.63 -9.41 29.46
CA VAL A 70 1.54 -10.26 29.01
C VAL A 70 0.21 -9.71 29.52
N VAL A 71 -0.58 -9.14 28.62
CA VAL A 71 -1.95 -8.68 28.89
C VAL A 71 -2.89 -9.81 28.50
N LYS A 72 -3.39 -10.55 29.50
CA LYS A 72 -4.28 -11.70 29.29
C LYS A 72 -5.54 -11.56 30.12
N GLU A 73 -6.69 -11.63 29.44
CA GLU A 73 -8.03 -11.48 30.02
C GLU A 73 -8.14 -10.22 30.92
N SER A 74 -7.40 -9.17 30.60
CA SER A 74 -7.23 -7.95 31.40
C SER A 74 -7.14 -6.72 30.49
N SER A 75 -7.19 -5.54 31.10
CA SER A 75 -7.03 -4.27 30.39
C SER A 75 -5.88 -3.45 30.96
N LEU A 76 -5.04 -2.92 30.07
CA LEU A 76 -3.99 -1.95 30.39
C LEU A 76 -4.22 -0.68 29.58
N THR A 77 -4.30 0.46 30.27
CA THR A 77 -4.53 1.77 29.65
C THR A 77 -3.41 2.74 30.00
N PHE A 78 -2.88 3.41 28.99
CA PHE A 78 -1.97 4.54 29.12
C PHE A 78 -2.73 5.84 28.85
N VAL A 79 -2.72 6.74 29.83
CA VAL A 79 -3.37 8.07 29.74
C VAL A 79 -2.39 9.23 29.78
N GLY A 80 -1.10 8.93 30.01
CA GLY A 80 -0.03 9.92 30.16
C GLY A 80 0.99 9.85 29.03
N ARG A 81 2.26 9.67 29.37
CA ARG A 81 3.36 9.62 28.36
C ARG A 81 3.37 8.31 27.56
N GLY A 82 2.79 7.23 28.07
CA GLY A 82 2.83 5.91 27.44
C GLY A 82 4.21 5.25 27.53
N ILE A 83 4.79 4.89 26.40
CA ILE A 83 6.02 4.12 26.26
C ILE A 83 6.93 4.84 25.24
N PRO A 84 7.67 5.88 25.66
CA PRO A 84 8.52 6.67 24.77
C PRO A 84 9.90 6.04 24.49
N GLY A 85 10.26 4.92 25.13
CA GLY A 85 11.55 4.23 24.93
C GLY A 85 11.53 3.20 23.78
N LEU A 86 12.61 3.10 23.01
CA LEU A 86 12.65 2.36 21.73
C LEU A 86 13.04 0.87 21.82
N THR A 87 13.71 0.41 22.87
CA THR A 87 14.37 -0.91 22.86
C THR A 87 14.09 -1.69 24.13
N GLY A 88 13.77 -2.99 23.99
CA GLY A 88 13.74 -3.92 25.12
C GLY A 88 12.36 -4.33 25.63
N LEU A 89 11.27 -3.68 25.21
CA LEU A 89 9.92 -3.97 25.72
C LEU A 89 9.01 -4.56 24.65
N PHE A 90 8.38 -5.68 24.99
CA PHE A 90 7.37 -6.35 24.17
C PHE A 90 6.05 -6.49 24.93
N PHE A 91 4.93 -6.35 24.22
CA PHE A 91 3.63 -6.75 24.71
C PHE A 91 3.15 -8.01 23.99
N ASP A 92 2.64 -8.95 24.76
CA ASP A 92 1.80 -10.04 24.28
C ASP A 92 0.36 -9.74 24.73
N VAL A 93 -0.46 -9.25 23.82
CA VAL A 93 -1.86 -8.93 24.06
C VAL A 93 -2.70 -10.13 23.64
N ALA A 94 -3.05 -10.98 24.59
CA ALA A 94 -3.80 -12.21 24.31
C ALA A 94 -5.26 -11.92 23.95
N SER A 95 -5.95 -12.93 23.41
CA SER A 95 -7.39 -12.83 23.13
C SER A 95 -8.19 -12.44 24.38
N ARG A 96 -9.31 -11.71 24.16
CA ARG A 96 -10.17 -11.15 25.23
C ARG A 96 -9.45 -10.14 26.15
N SER A 97 -8.37 -9.53 25.68
CA SER A 97 -7.60 -8.53 26.42
C SER A 97 -7.57 -7.21 25.65
N THR A 98 -7.31 -6.10 26.36
CA THR A 98 -7.31 -4.77 25.73
C THR A 98 -6.10 -3.96 26.17
N LEU A 99 -5.39 -3.40 25.20
CA LEU A 99 -4.33 -2.41 25.41
C LEU A 99 -4.77 -1.07 24.81
N ILE A 100 -4.74 0.01 25.60
CA ILE A 100 -5.29 1.31 25.19
C ILE A 100 -4.23 2.40 25.38
N PHE A 101 -4.07 3.26 24.38
CA PHE A 101 -3.30 4.50 24.43
C PHE A 101 -4.23 5.68 24.18
N GLN A 102 -4.28 6.63 25.12
CA GLN A 102 -5.14 7.81 25.09
C GLN A 102 -4.34 9.11 25.22
N GLY A 103 -5.01 10.24 25.00
CA GLY A 103 -4.40 11.57 25.07
C GLY A 103 -3.24 11.70 24.10
N THR A 104 -2.04 11.94 24.62
CA THR A 104 -0.80 12.05 23.82
C THR A 104 0.14 10.86 24.03
N SER A 105 -0.38 9.73 24.52
CA SER A 105 0.46 8.57 24.86
C SER A 105 1.22 8.06 23.64
N GLU A 106 2.54 7.87 23.78
CA GLU A 106 3.36 7.24 22.75
C GLU A 106 3.43 5.72 22.96
N CYS A 107 3.60 4.94 21.90
CA CYS A 107 3.93 3.53 21.98
C CYS A 107 5.12 3.19 21.07
N ARG A 108 6.27 2.84 21.67
CA ARG A 108 7.45 2.38 20.92
C ARG A 108 7.83 0.92 21.16
N ALA A 109 7.07 0.21 22.00
CA ALA A 109 7.25 -1.21 22.28
C ALA A 109 6.96 -2.10 21.06
N GLY A 110 7.60 -3.28 21.00
CA GLY A 110 7.18 -4.36 20.11
C GLY A 110 5.85 -4.95 20.60
N ILE A 111 4.98 -5.37 19.68
CA ILE A 111 3.65 -5.84 20.04
C ILE A 111 3.29 -7.08 19.23
N TYR A 112 2.85 -8.12 19.93
CA TYR A 112 2.12 -9.26 19.38
C TYR A 112 0.67 -9.18 19.86
N ASN A 113 -0.27 -9.11 18.93
CA ASN A 113 -1.67 -8.90 19.23
C ASN A 113 -2.53 -10.09 18.80
N SER A 114 -3.31 -10.62 19.73
CA SER A 114 -4.46 -11.51 19.49
C SER A 114 -5.72 -10.99 20.20
N GLY A 115 -5.64 -9.81 20.83
CA GLY A 115 -6.73 -9.13 21.51
C GLY A 115 -7.11 -7.84 20.79
N THR A 116 -7.40 -6.78 21.55
CA THR A 116 -7.77 -5.47 21.02
C THR A 116 -6.76 -4.42 21.44
N ILE A 117 -6.31 -3.62 20.48
CA ILE A 117 -5.44 -2.46 20.73
C ILE A 117 -6.12 -1.20 20.21
N LEU A 118 -6.18 -0.17 21.04
CA LEU A 118 -6.82 1.10 20.71
C LEU A 118 -5.81 2.25 20.87
N PHE A 119 -5.65 3.03 19.81
CA PHE A 119 -5.01 4.34 19.82
C PHE A 119 -6.09 5.39 19.61
N GLN A 120 -6.27 6.26 20.60
CA GLN A 120 -7.33 7.28 20.62
C GLN A 120 -6.74 8.68 20.81
N ASP A 121 -7.56 9.71 20.65
CA ASP A 121 -7.16 11.12 20.78
C ASP A 121 -5.97 11.49 19.87
N GLN A 122 -4.86 11.97 20.43
CA GLN A 122 -3.62 12.32 19.74
C GLN A 122 -2.49 11.33 20.04
N SER A 123 -2.84 10.10 20.45
CA SER A 123 -1.85 9.07 20.77
C SER A 123 -1.06 8.69 19.53
N SER A 124 0.16 8.22 19.73
CA SER A 124 1.03 7.94 18.60
C SER A 124 1.85 6.68 18.76
N ARG A 125 1.97 5.94 17.67
CA ARG A 125 3.05 5.00 17.45
C ARG A 125 4.02 5.65 16.46
N PRO A 126 5.10 6.29 16.91
CA PRO A 126 6.14 6.78 16.01
C PRO A 126 6.89 5.59 15.34
N MET A 127 7.88 5.87 14.49
CA MET A 127 8.76 4.80 14.00
C MET A 127 9.34 4.03 15.20
N GLY A 128 8.98 2.76 15.29
CA GLY A 128 9.27 1.88 16.41
C GLY A 128 9.40 0.42 15.98
N SER A 129 9.42 -0.47 16.95
CA SER A 129 9.56 -1.92 16.76
C SER A 129 8.40 -2.52 15.94
N THR A 130 8.50 -3.79 15.58
CA THR A 130 7.45 -4.52 14.85
C THR A 130 6.15 -4.58 15.65
N MET A 131 5.02 -4.35 14.97
CA MET A 131 3.68 -4.60 15.47
C MET A 131 3.04 -5.68 14.61
N GLY A 132 2.81 -6.85 15.20
CA GLY A 132 2.21 -8.00 14.55
C GLY A 132 0.84 -8.29 15.12
N ASP A 133 -0.17 -8.36 14.27
CA ASP A 133 -1.51 -8.80 14.64
C ASP A 133 -1.74 -10.23 14.14
N THR A 134 -1.85 -11.19 15.06
CA THR A 134 -2.03 -12.62 14.80
C THR A 134 -3.49 -13.05 14.95
N GLY A 135 -4.43 -12.15 14.61
CA GLY A 135 -5.88 -12.41 14.60
C GLY A 135 -6.70 -11.58 15.58
N GLY A 136 -6.11 -10.55 16.20
CA GLY A 136 -6.81 -9.56 16.99
C GLY A 136 -7.32 -8.39 16.16
N ALA A 137 -7.48 -7.24 16.81
CA ALA A 137 -7.79 -5.98 16.15
C ALA A 137 -6.93 -4.83 16.69
N ILE A 138 -6.50 -3.94 15.80
CA ILE A 138 -5.81 -2.69 16.14
C ILE A 138 -6.56 -1.53 15.48
N THR A 139 -6.91 -0.52 16.27
CA THR A 139 -7.69 0.64 15.82
C THR A 139 -6.97 1.94 16.14
N TRP A 140 -6.90 2.83 15.15
CA TRP A 140 -6.55 4.24 15.29
C TRP A 140 -7.81 5.07 15.07
N SER A 141 -8.13 5.94 16.03
CA SER A 141 -9.25 6.89 15.96
C SER A 141 -8.78 8.31 16.21
N ASP A 142 -9.71 9.27 16.07
CA ASP A 142 -9.50 10.68 16.33
C ASP A 142 -8.32 11.24 15.50
N GLN A 143 -7.27 11.77 16.13
CA GLN A 143 -6.07 12.32 15.50
C GLN A 143 -4.83 11.46 15.76
N SER A 144 -5.02 10.18 16.08
CA SER A 144 -3.91 9.30 16.41
C SER A 144 -3.04 8.96 15.20
N SER A 145 -1.76 8.66 15.41
CA SER A 145 -0.82 8.41 14.31
C SER A 145 -0.16 7.03 14.40
N ALA A 146 -0.25 6.24 13.35
CA ALA A 146 0.44 4.96 13.19
C ALA A 146 1.82 5.13 12.56
N GLY A 147 2.76 4.27 12.99
CA GLY A 147 4.11 4.25 12.48
C GLY A 147 4.89 2.97 12.82
N GLY A 148 5.99 2.77 12.11
CA GLY A 148 6.80 1.54 12.20
C GLY A 148 6.40 0.46 11.18
N TYR A 149 6.72 -0.79 11.50
CA TYR A 149 6.50 -1.96 10.65
C TYR A 149 5.25 -2.74 11.10
N PHE A 150 4.29 -2.89 10.20
CA PHE A 150 3.04 -3.60 10.45
C PHE A 150 2.94 -4.84 9.59
N TYR A 151 2.47 -5.91 10.19
CA TYR A 151 1.78 -6.96 9.48
C TYR A 151 0.51 -7.32 10.26
N THR A 152 -0.61 -7.47 9.56
CA THR A 152 -1.86 -7.91 10.15
C THR A 152 -2.37 -9.19 9.49
N ASN A 153 -2.76 -10.12 10.35
CA ASN A 153 -3.56 -11.31 10.06
C ASN A 153 -4.93 -11.22 10.79
N GLY A 154 -5.28 -10.05 11.32
CA GLY A 154 -6.52 -9.71 11.99
C GLY A 154 -7.14 -8.44 11.39
N GLY A 155 -7.72 -7.57 12.22
CA GLY A 155 -8.38 -6.33 11.77
C GLY A 155 -7.54 -5.07 12.04
N LEU A 156 -7.25 -4.28 11.02
CA LEU A 156 -6.54 -3.01 11.13
C LEU A 156 -7.46 -1.85 10.72
N TYR A 157 -7.84 -0.98 11.65
CA TYR A 157 -8.84 0.06 11.41
C TYR A 157 -8.25 1.47 11.53
N PHE A 158 -8.44 2.30 10.52
CA PHE A 158 -8.15 3.72 10.55
C PHE A 158 -9.45 4.51 10.43
N ASN A 159 -9.81 5.22 11.50
CA ASN A 159 -11.03 6.03 11.57
C ASN A 159 -10.69 7.52 11.73
N ASP A 160 -11.69 8.37 11.53
CA ASP A 160 -11.62 9.82 11.75
C ASP A 160 -10.45 10.46 11.00
N ASP A 161 -9.64 11.29 11.67
CA ASP A 161 -8.47 11.99 11.12
C ASP A 161 -7.15 11.26 11.47
N SER A 162 -7.19 9.95 11.73
CA SER A 162 -6.00 9.18 12.05
C SER A 162 -5.01 9.13 10.88
N THR A 163 -3.73 8.89 11.15
CA THR A 163 -2.69 8.96 10.09
C THR A 163 -1.82 7.71 10.05
N ALA A 164 -1.26 7.42 8.88
CA ALA A 164 -0.31 6.33 8.65
C ALA A 164 1.00 6.80 7.96
N GLU A 165 1.30 8.10 8.03
CA GLU A 165 2.46 8.69 7.34
C GLU A 165 3.80 8.14 7.82
N LYS A 166 3.87 7.67 9.07
CA LYS A 166 5.10 7.11 9.67
C LYS A 166 5.19 5.60 9.51
N VAL A 167 4.25 4.98 8.80
CA VAL A 167 4.26 3.55 8.49
C VAL A 167 5.33 3.29 7.44
N SER A 168 6.34 2.49 7.77
CA SER A 168 7.42 2.13 6.84
C SER A 168 7.09 0.88 6.02
N SER A 169 6.14 0.09 6.50
CA SER A 169 5.78 -1.20 5.93
C SER A 169 4.40 -1.62 6.39
N LEU A 170 3.52 -1.97 5.45
CA LEU A 170 2.20 -2.53 5.74
C LEU A 170 2.01 -3.88 5.06
N GLY A 171 1.97 -4.95 5.84
CA GLY A 171 1.58 -6.28 5.39
C GLY A 171 0.13 -6.56 5.76
N VAL A 172 -0.71 -6.92 4.79
CA VAL A 172 -2.07 -7.39 5.02
C VAL A 172 -2.13 -8.83 4.49
N ILE A 173 -2.17 -9.81 5.40
CA ILE A 173 -1.78 -11.19 5.08
C ILE A 173 -2.91 -12.15 5.43
N GLY A 174 -3.19 -13.09 4.53
CA GLY A 174 -4.15 -14.17 4.69
C GLY A 174 -5.56 -13.64 5.02
N PRO A 175 -6.21 -14.13 6.08
CA PRO A 175 -7.52 -13.61 6.51
C PRO A 175 -7.48 -12.17 7.06
N GLY A 176 -6.30 -11.58 7.26
CA GLY A 176 -6.17 -10.21 7.73
C GLY A 176 -6.77 -9.18 6.76
N PHE A 177 -7.17 -8.04 7.32
CA PHE A 177 -7.66 -6.91 6.54
C PHE A 177 -7.27 -5.56 7.16
N ALA A 178 -7.21 -4.54 6.31
CA ALA A 178 -7.25 -3.15 6.73
C ALA A 178 -8.58 -2.50 6.30
N ASP A 179 -9.01 -1.49 7.05
CA ASP A 179 -10.28 -0.81 6.85
C ASP A 179 -10.11 0.69 7.07
N ILE A 180 -10.39 1.47 6.03
CA ILE A 180 -10.40 2.93 6.06
C ILE A 180 -11.81 3.49 5.83
N SER A 181 -12.85 2.66 5.86
CA SER A 181 -14.23 3.07 5.58
C SER A 181 -14.78 4.08 6.59
N GLY A 182 -14.20 4.15 7.80
CA GLY A 182 -14.53 5.12 8.84
C GLY A 182 -13.67 6.37 8.86
N HIS A 183 -12.79 6.56 7.88
CA HIS A 183 -11.87 7.69 7.80
C HIS A 183 -12.56 8.96 7.24
N ASN A 184 -12.13 10.14 7.67
CA ASN A 184 -12.58 11.42 7.14
C ASN A 184 -11.84 11.79 5.82
N PRO A 185 -12.40 12.66 4.97
CA PRO A 185 -11.65 13.22 3.84
C PRO A 185 -10.33 13.88 4.29
N PRO A 186 -9.23 13.75 3.51
CA PRO A 186 -9.15 13.26 2.13
C PRO A 186 -8.93 11.74 2.00
N GLY A 187 -9.09 10.97 3.08
CA GLY A 187 -8.74 9.55 3.14
C GLY A 187 -7.33 9.32 3.69
N LEU A 188 -6.79 8.11 3.50
CA LEU A 188 -5.57 7.66 4.17
C LEU A 188 -4.40 7.50 3.19
N ALA A 189 -3.22 7.97 3.59
CA ALA A 189 -1.97 7.69 2.88
C ALA A 189 -1.15 6.59 3.57
N ILE A 190 -0.70 5.61 2.80
CA ILE A 190 0.11 4.46 3.25
C ILE A 190 1.30 4.22 2.31
N PRO A 191 2.37 3.55 2.77
CA PRO A 191 3.36 2.99 1.85
C PRO A 191 2.74 1.89 0.98
N GLU A 192 3.51 1.37 0.02
CA GLU A 192 3.06 0.22 -0.78
C GLU A 192 2.76 -1.00 0.13
N PRO A 193 1.49 -1.48 0.15
CA PRO A 193 1.13 -2.66 0.94
C PRO A 193 1.68 -3.93 0.29
N TYR A 194 1.82 -5.00 1.07
CA TYR A 194 2.13 -6.34 0.57
C TYR A 194 1.24 -7.39 1.23
N GLY A 195 1.23 -8.59 0.65
CA GLY A 195 0.36 -9.69 1.07
C GLY A 195 -0.90 -9.80 0.21
N ASP A 196 -1.84 -10.62 0.67
CA ASP A 196 -3.01 -11.12 -0.03
C ASP A 196 -4.33 -10.84 0.70
N GLY A 197 -4.27 -10.23 1.90
CA GLY A 197 -5.44 -9.83 2.66
C GLY A 197 -6.10 -8.57 2.08
N ASN A 198 -7.29 -8.22 2.57
CA ASN A 198 -8.14 -7.18 1.95
C ASN A 198 -7.90 -5.78 2.52
N ILE A 199 -8.07 -4.74 1.71
CA ILE A 199 -8.18 -3.35 2.18
C ILE A 199 -9.56 -2.80 1.78
N TYR A 200 -10.38 -2.48 2.78
CA TYR A 200 -11.71 -1.90 2.61
C TYR A 200 -11.64 -0.37 2.60
N LEU A 201 -12.15 0.23 1.53
CA LEU A 201 -12.08 1.67 1.25
C LEU A 201 -13.36 2.41 1.66
N GLY A 202 -14.51 1.74 1.68
CA GLY A 202 -15.80 2.39 1.75
C GLY A 202 -15.99 3.40 0.62
N ALA A 203 -16.16 4.68 0.96
CA ALA A 203 -16.21 5.80 0.02
C ALA A 203 -14.90 6.63 0.00
N ASN A 204 -13.86 6.19 0.70
CA ASN A 204 -12.64 6.96 0.91
C ASN A 204 -11.57 6.69 -0.14
N ASN A 205 -10.67 7.66 -0.31
CA ASN A 205 -9.50 7.53 -1.16
C ASN A 205 -8.32 6.91 -0.38
N LEU A 206 -7.71 5.87 -0.92
CA LEU A 206 -6.43 5.35 -0.47
C LEU A 206 -5.31 5.96 -1.29
N THR A 207 -4.34 6.60 -0.64
CA THR A 207 -3.14 7.11 -1.30
C THR A 207 -1.97 6.17 -1.05
N ILE A 208 -1.38 5.61 -2.11
CA ILE A 208 -0.10 4.90 -2.05
C ILE A 208 1.01 5.92 -2.28
N SER A 209 1.76 6.24 -1.22
CA SER A 209 2.80 7.29 -1.22
C SER A 209 4.18 6.82 -1.67
N SER A 210 4.32 5.51 -1.87
CA SER A 210 5.51 4.76 -2.30
C SER A 210 6.61 4.53 -1.27
N THR A 211 7.20 3.34 -1.38
CA THR A 211 8.54 2.93 -0.95
C THR A 211 9.06 2.02 -2.07
N ASP A 212 10.36 1.93 -2.35
CA ASP A 212 10.93 1.15 -3.48
C ASP A 212 10.80 -0.39 -3.33
N ARG A 213 9.61 -0.87 -3.01
CA ARG A 213 9.31 -2.28 -2.84
C ARG A 213 9.12 -2.94 -4.20
N ILE A 214 9.58 -4.18 -4.27
CA ILE A 214 9.59 -4.99 -5.49
C ILE A 214 8.48 -6.07 -5.40
N TYR A 215 7.83 -6.21 -4.24
CA TYR A 215 6.83 -7.25 -4.01
C TYR A 215 5.43 -6.75 -4.36
N PRO A 216 4.70 -7.45 -5.26
CA PRO A 216 3.33 -7.07 -5.59
C PRO A 216 2.39 -7.25 -4.40
N TYR A 217 1.40 -6.36 -4.33
CA TYR A 217 0.23 -6.55 -3.49
C TYR A 217 -0.77 -7.46 -4.21
N ASN A 218 -1.00 -8.64 -3.63
CA ASN A 218 -1.88 -9.69 -4.16
C ASN A 218 -3.28 -9.65 -3.53
N GLY A 219 -3.52 -8.70 -2.62
CA GLY A 219 -4.80 -8.53 -1.95
C GLY A 219 -5.78 -7.69 -2.77
N SER A 220 -7.01 -7.57 -2.24
CA SER A 220 -8.09 -6.83 -2.89
C SER A 220 -8.27 -5.46 -2.26
N LEU A 221 -8.23 -4.40 -3.07
CA LEU A 221 -8.77 -3.09 -2.69
C LEU A 221 -10.26 -3.06 -3.04
N LYS A 222 -11.16 -2.72 -2.10
CA LYS A 222 -12.61 -2.79 -2.37
C LYS A 222 -13.45 -1.83 -1.55
N ASP A 223 -14.62 -1.50 -2.09
CA ASP A 223 -15.67 -0.80 -1.35
C ASP A 223 -16.15 -1.62 -0.12
N GLY A 224 -17.01 -1.02 0.70
CA GLY A 224 -17.50 -1.62 1.95
C GLY A 224 -16.54 -1.43 3.12
N GLY A 225 -16.52 -2.38 4.05
CA GLY A 225 -15.86 -2.26 5.36
C GLY A 225 -16.87 -2.13 6.49
N ALA A 226 -16.39 -1.93 7.71
CA ALA A 226 -17.20 -1.81 8.91
C ALA A 226 -18.21 -0.67 8.84
N ASN A 227 -17.89 0.42 8.14
CA ASN A 227 -18.78 1.56 7.93
C ASN A 227 -19.50 1.51 6.57
N GLY A 228 -19.31 0.45 5.78
CA GLY A 228 -19.90 0.31 4.45
C GLY A 228 -19.38 1.37 3.46
N GLY A 229 -20.23 1.74 2.50
CA GLY A 229 -19.93 2.76 1.49
C GLY A 229 -19.46 2.20 0.15
N THR A 230 -19.59 3.03 -0.88
CA THR A 230 -19.15 2.78 -2.26
C THR A 230 -18.44 4.01 -2.81
N GLY A 231 -17.68 3.84 -3.88
CA GLY A 231 -16.97 4.93 -4.53
C GLY A 231 -15.57 5.15 -3.97
N GLY A 232 -15.04 4.18 -3.23
CA GLY A 232 -13.64 4.20 -2.80
C GLY A 232 -12.72 4.34 -4.01
N SER A 233 -11.63 5.08 -3.85
CA SER A 233 -10.73 5.43 -4.95
C SER A 233 -9.28 5.18 -4.58
N LEU A 234 -8.42 5.15 -5.60
CA LEU A 234 -6.98 4.94 -5.43
C LEU A 234 -6.21 6.13 -6.00
N THR A 235 -5.26 6.64 -5.23
CA THR A 235 -4.28 7.62 -5.69
C THR A 235 -2.87 7.07 -5.55
N LYS A 236 -2.06 7.15 -6.60
CA LYS A 236 -0.63 6.87 -6.56
C LYS A 236 0.15 8.18 -6.61
N VAL A 237 1.01 8.39 -5.61
CA VAL A 237 1.98 9.49 -5.58
C VAL A 237 3.38 8.93 -5.34
N GLY A 238 4.41 9.75 -5.50
CA GLY A 238 5.79 9.39 -5.19
C GLY A 238 6.79 10.04 -6.15
N PRO A 239 8.08 10.07 -5.80
CA PRO A 239 9.11 10.64 -6.64
C PRO A 239 9.34 9.80 -7.92
N PRO A 240 9.98 10.37 -8.95
CA PRO A 240 10.46 9.61 -10.10
C PRO A 240 11.28 8.38 -9.67
N GLY A 241 11.03 7.23 -10.31
CA GLY A 241 11.67 5.95 -9.96
C GLY A 241 10.91 5.11 -8.94
N SER A 242 10.05 5.72 -8.12
CA SER A 242 9.19 4.97 -7.19
C SER A 242 8.14 4.16 -7.96
N ARG A 243 7.83 2.95 -7.47
CA ARG A 243 6.84 2.06 -8.09
C ARG A 243 5.87 1.49 -7.07
N ALA A 244 4.70 1.07 -7.55
CA ALA A 244 3.79 0.19 -6.84
C ALA A 244 3.26 -0.87 -7.82
N ILE A 245 3.08 -2.11 -7.36
CA ILE A 245 2.60 -3.23 -8.17
C ILE A 245 1.35 -3.84 -7.53
N LEU A 246 0.23 -3.84 -8.27
CA LEU A 246 -1.01 -4.49 -7.86
C LEU A 246 -1.27 -5.71 -8.75
N ASP A 247 -1.54 -6.86 -8.14
CA ASP A 247 -1.82 -8.12 -8.85
C ASP A 247 -3.14 -8.76 -8.38
N GLY A 248 -3.55 -8.48 -7.13
CA GLY A 248 -4.81 -8.97 -6.57
C GLY A 248 -6.05 -8.29 -7.17
N SER A 249 -7.12 -9.05 -7.38
CA SER A 249 -8.38 -8.54 -7.94
C SER A 249 -9.04 -7.53 -6.99
N SER A 250 -9.21 -6.29 -7.46
CA SER A 250 -9.82 -5.18 -6.73
C SER A 250 -11.26 -4.93 -7.19
N HIS A 251 -12.08 -4.38 -6.29
CA HIS A 251 -13.52 -4.16 -6.46
C HIS A 251 -14.01 -2.81 -5.92
N TYR A 252 -13.13 -1.81 -5.82
CA TYR A 252 -13.56 -0.44 -5.53
C TYR A 252 -14.18 0.20 -6.79
N THR A 253 -15.12 1.12 -6.60
CA THR A 253 -15.91 1.65 -7.74
C THR A 253 -15.51 3.04 -8.19
N GLY A 254 -14.76 3.79 -7.36
CA GLY A 254 -14.17 5.08 -7.74
C GLY A 254 -13.00 4.94 -8.71
N GLY A 255 -12.50 6.09 -9.17
CA GLY A 255 -11.40 6.15 -10.13
C GLY A 255 -10.03 5.83 -9.54
N THR A 256 -9.05 5.66 -10.41
CA THR A 256 -7.63 5.57 -10.08
C THR A 256 -6.91 6.80 -10.62
N THR A 257 -6.14 7.51 -9.79
CA THR A 257 -5.34 8.66 -10.22
C THR A 257 -3.86 8.44 -9.94
N ILE A 258 -3.01 8.66 -10.95
CA ILE A 258 -1.55 8.64 -10.79
C ILE A 258 -1.07 10.09 -10.89
N LEU A 259 -0.51 10.61 -9.80
CA LEU A 259 0.08 11.95 -9.70
C LEU A 259 1.62 11.90 -9.63
N GLY A 260 2.22 10.71 -9.53
CA GLY A 260 3.67 10.54 -9.48
C GLY A 260 4.14 9.09 -9.23
N GLY A 261 5.38 8.82 -9.61
CA GLY A 261 5.95 7.47 -9.66
C GLY A 261 5.23 6.58 -10.68
N VAL A 262 5.35 5.26 -10.53
CA VAL A 262 4.76 4.28 -11.45
C VAL A 262 3.77 3.38 -10.73
N LEU A 263 2.59 3.17 -11.31
CA LEU A 263 1.65 2.12 -10.92
C LEU A 263 1.64 1.01 -11.99
N LEU A 264 2.06 -0.19 -11.62
CA LEU A 264 1.98 -1.37 -12.48
C LEU A 264 0.85 -2.27 -12.01
N ILE A 265 0.02 -2.72 -12.95
CA ILE A 265 -0.99 -3.74 -12.69
C ILE A 265 -0.63 -5.04 -13.41
N GLN A 266 -0.77 -6.16 -12.72
CA GLN A 266 -0.41 -7.48 -13.23
C GLN A 266 -1.61 -8.41 -13.08
N THR A 267 -1.71 -9.42 -13.93
CA THR A 267 -2.67 -10.52 -13.74
C THR A 267 -1.98 -11.80 -14.13
N GLU A 268 -2.29 -12.92 -13.49
CA GLU A 268 -1.75 -14.22 -13.86
C GLU A 268 -2.15 -14.66 -15.29
N ILE A 269 -1.38 -15.57 -15.89
CA ILE A 269 -1.37 -15.86 -17.35
C ILE A 269 -2.75 -16.15 -17.96
N PHE A 270 -3.66 -16.73 -17.19
CA PHE A 270 -4.93 -17.25 -17.70
C PHE A 270 -6.17 -16.63 -17.06
N ASP A 271 -6.02 -15.66 -16.16
CA ASP A 271 -7.16 -15.01 -15.53
C ASP A 271 -7.52 -13.70 -16.25
N THR A 272 -8.60 -13.75 -17.03
CA THR A 272 -9.19 -12.58 -17.70
C THR A 272 -10.27 -11.90 -16.87
N SER A 273 -10.59 -12.46 -15.70
CA SER A 273 -11.59 -11.96 -14.77
C SER A 273 -11.00 -11.08 -13.67
N SER A 274 -9.75 -11.33 -13.25
CA SER A 274 -9.04 -10.48 -12.29
C SER A 274 -8.77 -9.09 -12.86
N THR A 275 -9.15 -8.07 -12.09
CA THR A 275 -8.94 -6.66 -12.38
C THR A 275 -8.21 -6.03 -11.20
N PRO A 276 -6.89 -5.76 -11.28
CA PRO A 276 -6.12 -5.30 -10.13
C PRO A 276 -6.50 -3.91 -9.60
N ILE A 277 -7.28 -3.19 -10.39
CA ILE A 277 -7.84 -1.89 -10.07
C ILE A 277 -9.36 -1.92 -10.22
N GLY A 278 -10.00 -0.89 -9.65
CA GLY A 278 -11.44 -0.73 -9.59
C GLY A 278 -12.11 -0.44 -10.92
N SER A 279 -13.43 -0.28 -10.89
CA SER A 279 -14.25 -0.10 -12.09
C SER A 279 -14.21 1.30 -12.69
N GLY A 280 -13.78 2.30 -11.91
CA GLY A 280 -13.70 3.68 -12.35
C GLY A 280 -12.60 3.94 -13.38
N ASP A 281 -12.60 5.14 -13.92
CA ASP A 281 -11.62 5.56 -14.92
C ASP A 281 -10.23 5.76 -14.28
N VAL A 282 -9.19 5.53 -15.10
CA VAL A 282 -7.80 5.75 -14.74
C VAL A 282 -7.32 7.05 -15.37
N HIS A 283 -6.84 7.97 -14.53
CA HIS A 283 -6.21 9.22 -14.93
C HIS A 283 -4.71 9.19 -14.58
N VAL A 284 -3.85 9.21 -15.58
CA VAL A 284 -2.39 9.33 -15.40
C VAL A 284 -2.04 10.79 -15.61
N ASN A 285 -2.01 11.58 -14.54
CA ASN A 285 -1.74 13.02 -14.64
C ASN A 285 -0.23 13.32 -14.64
N ALA A 286 0.56 12.43 -14.03
CA ALA A 286 2.02 12.48 -14.05
C ALA A 286 2.58 11.09 -13.70
N GLY A 287 3.84 10.83 -14.06
CA GLY A 287 4.48 9.54 -13.78
C GLY A 287 4.07 8.46 -14.79
N GLY A 288 3.90 7.22 -14.35
CA GLY A 288 3.65 6.09 -15.25
C GLY A 288 2.54 5.15 -14.79
N PHE A 289 1.83 4.57 -15.75
CA PHE A 289 0.86 3.51 -15.53
C PHE A 289 1.11 2.39 -16.54
N GLY A 290 1.03 1.13 -16.15
CA GLY A 290 1.28 0.05 -17.09
C GLY A 290 1.19 -1.35 -16.51
N GLY A 291 1.90 -2.29 -17.14
CA GLY A 291 1.96 -3.69 -16.73
C GLY A 291 1.28 -4.65 -17.71
N THR A 292 0.60 -5.66 -17.21
CA THR A 292 0.00 -6.75 -18.00
C THR A 292 -1.45 -7.08 -17.61
N GLY A 293 -2.03 -6.29 -16.70
CA GLY A 293 -3.38 -6.50 -16.17
C GLY A 293 -4.52 -5.97 -17.05
N HIS A 294 -5.73 -6.04 -16.47
CA HIS A 294 -6.97 -5.57 -17.07
C HIS A 294 -7.48 -4.31 -16.35
N VAL A 295 -7.85 -3.30 -17.13
CA VAL A 295 -8.46 -2.04 -16.68
C VAL A 295 -9.94 -2.06 -17.05
N PRO A 296 -10.88 -2.02 -16.09
CA PRO A 296 -12.30 -2.02 -16.41
C PRO A 296 -12.82 -0.71 -17.01
N GLY A 297 -12.31 0.44 -16.55
CA GLY A 297 -12.71 1.77 -16.98
C GLY A 297 -11.93 2.29 -18.20
N ASN A 298 -12.10 3.57 -18.51
CA ASN A 298 -11.27 4.28 -19.47
C ASN A 298 -9.86 4.51 -18.92
N VAL A 299 -8.89 4.71 -19.81
CA VAL A 299 -7.54 5.17 -19.45
C VAL A 299 -7.24 6.47 -20.18
N ILE A 300 -6.88 7.50 -19.44
CA ILE A 300 -6.49 8.81 -19.94
C ILE A 300 -5.06 9.07 -19.47
N VAL A 301 -4.15 9.24 -20.43
CA VAL A 301 -2.71 9.43 -20.20
C VAL A 301 -2.34 10.86 -20.53
N GLY A 302 -1.90 11.61 -19.54
CA GLY A 302 -1.66 13.05 -19.63
C GLY A 302 -2.91 13.86 -19.37
N THR A 303 -2.73 15.15 -19.13
CA THR A 303 -3.85 16.09 -18.88
C THR A 303 -4.05 17.08 -20.03
N GLY A 304 -3.21 17.00 -21.05
CA GLY A 304 -3.13 17.92 -22.18
C GLY A 304 -2.09 19.04 -21.97
N GLU A 305 -1.72 19.30 -20.72
CA GLU A 305 -0.82 20.36 -20.30
C GLU A 305 0.02 19.88 -19.09
N GLY A 306 1.28 20.29 -18.97
CA GLY A 306 2.06 20.07 -17.74
C GLY A 306 3.07 18.92 -17.79
N THR A 307 3.10 18.10 -16.73
CA THR A 307 4.17 17.11 -16.52
C THR A 307 3.90 15.87 -17.37
N PRO A 308 4.91 15.31 -18.07
CA PRO A 308 4.70 14.12 -18.87
C PRO A 308 4.13 12.96 -18.06
N ALA A 309 3.18 12.26 -18.66
CA ALA A 309 2.57 11.06 -18.13
C ALA A 309 2.74 9.91 -19.13
N SER A 310 3.07 8.73 -18.62
CA SER A 310 3.43 7.59 -19.45
C SER A 310 2.46 6.43 -19.33
N LEU A 311 2.12 5.83 -20.46
CA LEU A 311 1.63 4.45 -20.55
C LEU A 311 2.81 3.52 -20.83
N ILE A 312 3.14 2.65 -19.87
CA ILE A 312 4.33 1.79 -19.90
C ILE A 312 3.95 0.38 -20.33
N LEU A 313 4.38 -0.01 -21.52
CA LEU A 313 4.15 -1.31 -22.13
C LEU A 313 5.49 -2.05 -22.27
N SER A 314 6.01 -2.57 -21.15
CA SER A 314 7.26 -3.35 -21.13
C SER A 314 7.04 -4.87 -21.06
N GLY A 315 5.80 -5.30 -20.84
CA GLY A 315 5.43 -6.72 -20.76
C GLY A 315 5.08 -7.29 -22.13
N HIS A 316 5.41 -8.55 -22.37
CA HIS A 316 5.06 -9.25 -23.62
C HIS A 316 3.56 -9.63 -23.73
N ARG A 317 2.82 -9.44 -22.64
CA ARG A 317 1.39 -9.76 -22.55
C ARG A 317 0.59 -8.51 -22.88
N MET A 318 -0.57 -8.73 -23.47
CA MET A 318 -1.47 -7.64 -23.83
C MET A 318 -2.01 -6.98 -22.57
N PHE A 319 -1.67 -5.71 -22.38
CA PHE A 319 -2.36 -4.82 -21.46
C PHE A 319 -3.76 -4.55 -22.00
N ARG A 320 -4.81 -4.71 -21.19
CA ARG A 320 -6.19 -4.64 -21.70
C ARG A 320 -6.98 -3.55 -21.00
N ILE A 321 -7.50 -2.64 -21.80
CA ILE A 321 -8.43 -1.61 -21.38
C ILE A 321 -9.79 -2.00 -21.93
N LYS A 322 -10.76 -2.23 -21.05
CA LYS A 322 -12.10 -2.70 -21.45
C LYS A 322 -12.94 -1.58 -22.10
N GLN A 323 -12.57 -0.32 -21.85
CA GLN A 323 -13.14 0.86 -22.49
C GLN A 323 -12.10 1.55 -23.40
N SER A 324 -12.11 2.88 -23.46
CA SER A 324 -11.27 3.66 -24.36
C SER A 324 -9.88 3.98 -23.79
N LEU A 325 -8.92 4.16 -24.69
CA LEU A 325 -7.60 4.75 -24.39
C LEU A 325 -7.50 6.14 -25.02
N THR A 326 -7.15 7.14 -24.22
CA THR A 326 -6.78 8.47 -24.69
C THR A 326 -5.34 8.78 -24.29
N VAL A 327 -4.50 9.14 -25.26
CA VAL A 327 -3.18 9.72 -25.02
C VAL A 327 -3.25 11.21 -25.34
N ALA A 328 -3.17 12.03 -24.29
CA ALA A 328 -3.22 13.48 -24.35
C ALA A 328 -1.91 14.04 -24.96
N SER A 329 -1.85 15.35 -25.20
CA SER A 329 -0.75 16.01 -25.91
C SER A 329 0.58 15.99 -25.15
N ASP A 330 0.52 15.86 -23.83
CA ASP A 330 1.61 15.64 -22.88
C ASP A 330 1.81 14.15 -22.53
N GLY A 331 1.03 13.26 -23.14
CA GLY A 331 1.09 11.83 -22.92
C GLY A 331 2.18 11.15 -23.76
N LEU A 332 2.86 10.18 -23.14
CA LEU A 332 3.87 9.33 -23.77
C LEU A 332 3.40 7.86 -23.72
N MET A 333 3.46 7.17 -24.86
CA MET A 333 3.36 5.71 -24.90
C MET A 333 4.75 5.09 -24.99
N GLU A 334 5.17 4.38 -23.95
CA GLU A 334 6.47 3.70 -23.90
C GLU A 334 6.30 2.22 -24.25
N VAL A 335 7.01 1.75 -25.27
CA VAL A 335 6.95 0.35 -25.74
C VAL A 335 8.34 -0.27 -25.68
N THR A 336 8.45 -1.42 -25.01
CA THR A 336 9.67 -2.22 -25.02
C THR A 336 9.51 -3.43 -25.94
N ILE A 337 10.46 -3.61 -26.85
CA ILE A 337 10.62 -4.77 -27.74
C ILE A 337 11.74 -5.67 -27.18
N ASP A 338 11.55 -6.97 -27.30
CA ASP A 338 12.60 -7.99 -27.24
C ASP A 338 12.69 -8.62 -28.63
N SER A 339 13.63 -8.11 -29.42
CA SER A 339 13.85 -8.55 -30.79
C SER A 339 14.36 -9.97 -30.92
N GLN A 340 15.11 -10.47 -29.93
CA GLN A 340 15.59 -11.84 -29.92
C GLN A 340 14.44 -12.82 -29.67
N ALA A 341 13.58 -12.52 -28.69
CA ALA A 341 12.43 -13.35 -28.35
C ALA A 341 11.23 -13.11 -29.27
N ARG A 342 11.26 -12.08 -30.12
CA ARG A 342 10.13 -11.60 -30.93
C ARG A 342 8.89 -11.33 -30.08
N ARG A 343 9.09 -10.59 -28.99
CA ARG A 343 8.03 -10.19 -28.07
C ARG A 343 8.08 -8.68 -27.87
N HIS A 344 6.95 -8.09 -27.49
CA HIS A 344 6.84 -6.64 -27.35
C HIS A 344 5.67 -6.25 -26.44
N GLY A 345 5.79 -5.05 -25.89
CA GLY A 345 4.69 -4.32 -25.27
C GLY A 345 3.55 -4.08 -26.22
N LYS A 346 2.32 -4.32 -25.76
CA LYS A 346 1.11 -4.06 -26.54
C LYS A 346 -0.10 -3.82 -25.66
N VAL A 347 -1.00 -2.97 -26.15
CA VAL A 347 -2.26 -2.63 -25.49
C VAL A 347 -3.44 -2.97 -26.39
N SER A 348 -4.58 -3.32 -25.79
CA SER A 348 -5.86 -3.36 -26.49
C SER A 348 -6.87 -2.47 -25.78
N ALA A 349 -7.64 -1.70 -26.55
CA ALA A 349 -8.66 -0.79 -26.05
C ALA A 349 -9.85 -0.73 -27.03
N ARG A 350 -11.05 -0.46 -26.51
CA ARG A 350 -12.28 -0.32 -27.29
C ARG A 350 -12.47 1.12 -27.75
N GLY A 351 -11.58 1.55 -28.64
CA GLY A 351 -11.47 2.92 -29.11
C GLY A 351 -10.20 3.58 -28.60
N VAL A 352 -9.49 4.27 -29.50
CA VAL A 352 -8.19 4.89 -29.23
C VAL A 352 -8.18 6.30 -29.81
N THR A 353 -7.81 7.26 -28.96
CA THR A 353 -7.61 8.67 -29.34
C THR A 353 -6.19 9.10 -29.02
N LEU A 354 -5.47 9.54 -30.05
CA LEU A 354 -4.14 10.13 -29.95
C LEU A 354 -4.29 11.63 -30.28
N THR A 355 -4.27 12.45 -29.23
CA THR A 355 -4.42 13.90 -29.41
C THR A 355 -3.16 14.51 -30.01
N SER A 356 -3.30 15.66 -30.68
CA SER A 356 -2.16 16.33 -31.32
C SER A 356 -1.09 16.69 -30.29
N GLY A 357 0.09 16.08 -30.41
CA GLY A 357 1.19 16.25 -29.46
C GLY A 357 1.60 14.95 -28.77
N ALA A 358 0.70 13.97 -28.67
CA ALA A 358 0.97 12.65 -28.08
C ALA A 358 2.22 12.01 -28.71
N GLN A 359 3.09 11.43 -27.88
CA GLN A 359 4.37 10.85 -28.30
C GLN A 359 4.39 9.33 -28.10
N ILE A 360 5.23 8.64 -28.87
CA ILE A 360 5.59 7.24 -28.66
C ILE A 360 7.11 7.11 -28.52
N GLU A 361 7.57 6.31 -27.56
CA GLU A 361 8.97 5.91 -27.43
C GLU A 361 9.07 4.38 -27.56
N VAL A 362 9.90 3.92 -28.48
CA VAL A 362 10.14 2.49 -28.72
C VAL A 362 11.58 2.16 -28.38
N SER A 363 11.75 1.21 -27.46
CA SER A 363 13.06 0.68 -27.06
C SER A 363 13.15 -0.80 -27.42
N ASP A 364 14.37 -1.31 -27.62
CA ASP A 364 14.62 -2.74 -27.83
C ASP A 364 15.72 -3.20 -26.88
N ARG A 365 15.37 -4.16 -26.00
CA ARG A 365 16.26 -4.64 -24.94
C ARG A 365 17.34 -5.61 -25.43
N SER A 366 17.16 -6.24 -26.60
CA SER A 366 18.07 -7.26 -27.11
C SER A 366 18.86 -6.82 -28.34
N GLY A 367 18.36 -5.87 -29.12
CA GLY A 367 19.07 -5.30 -30.27
C GLY A 367 19.36 -6.27 -31.41
N SER A 368 18.70 -7.43 -31.45
CA SER A 368 18.84 -8.43 -32.50
C SER A 368 18.15 -7.97 -33.79
N LYS A 369 18.74 -8.31 -34.96
CA LYS A 369 18.10 -8.08 -36.26
C LYS A 369 16.90 -9.02 -36.41
N MET A 370 15.73 -8.46 -36.69
CA MET A 370 14.53 -9.19 -37.06
C MET A 370 14.49 -9.43 -38.58
N ALA A 371 13.68 -10.39 -39.02
CA ALA A 371 13.44 -10.58 -40.45
C ALA A 371 12.60 -9.42 -41.02
N THR A 372 13.01 -8.87 -42.16
CA THR A 372 12.20 -7.92 -42.92
C THR A 372 10.80 -8.50 -43.19
N GLY A 373 9.77 -7.69 -43.03
CA GLY A 373 8.37 -8.09 -43.07
C GLY A 373 7.80 -8.60 -41.74
N THR A 374 8.58 -8.66 -40.65
CA THR A 374 8.04 -8.96 -39.31
C THR A 374 7.11 -7.84 -38.87
N VAL A 375 5.87 -8.18 -38.50
CA VAL A 375 4.84 -7.23 -38.05
C VAL A 375 4.61 -7.33 -36.54
N LEU A 376 4.63 -6.20 -35.85
CA LEU A 376 4.36 -6.07 -34.42
C LEU A 376 3.11 -5.19 -34.22
N ILE A 377 2.04 -5.75 -33.65
CA ILE A 377 0.84 -4.97 -33.27
C ILE A 377 1.10 -4.30 -31.92
N LEU A 378 1.20 -2.97 -31.89
CA LEU A 378 1.43 -2.20 -30.66
C LEU A 378 0.12 -1.82 -29.98
N ILE A 379 -0.85 -1.37 -30.76
CA ILE A 379 -2.20 -1.01 -30.30
C ILE A 379 -3.19 -1.88 -31.06
N LYS A 380 -3.98 -2.65 -30.32
CA LYS A 380 -5.14 -3.36 -30.84
C LYS A 380 -6.43 -2.59 -30.56
N ASN A 381 -7.01 -1.95 -31.57
CA ASN A 381 -8.23 -1.17 -31.43
C ASN A 381 -9.47 -2.05 -31.69
N THR A 382 -10.24 -2.34 -30.65
CA THR A 382 -11.39 -3.24 -30.75
C THR A 382 -12.72 -2.53 -31.02
N ALA A 383 -12.70 -1.21 -31.24
CA ALA A 383 -13.87 -0.49 -31.73
C ALA A 383 -14.03 -0.70 -33.25
N ASP A 384 -15.22 -0.45 -33.78
CA ASP A 384 -15.47 -0.48 -35.24
C ASP A 384 -14.90 0.76 -35.97
N THR A 385 -14.43 1.76 -35.23
CA THR A 385 -13.87 3.00 -35.76
C THR A 385 -12.35 2.96 -35.81
N PRO A 386 -11.70 3.66 -36.76
CA PRO A 386 -10.25 3.85 -36.80
C PRO A 386 -9.68 4.48 -35.52
N ILE A 387 -8.36 4.35 -35.34
CA ILE A 387 -7.63 5.16 -34.35
C ILE A 387 -7.80 6.63 -34.74
N THR A 388 -8.20 7.47 -33.78
CA THR A 388 -8.32 8.90 -34.02
C THR A 388 -6.97 9.57 -33.78
N GLY A 389 -6.36 10.12 -34.84
CA GLY A 389 -5.06 10.81 -34.78
C GLY A 389 -3.85 9.87 -34.90
N THR A 390 -2.65 10.45 -34.85
CA THR A 390 -1.36 9.73 -34.88
C THR A 390 -0.43 10.28 -33.81
N PHE A 391 0.57 9.51 -33.39
CA PHE A 391 1.68 10.04 -32.60
C PHE A 391 2.41 11.14 -33.39
N ALA A 392 2.73 12.25 -32.73
CA ALA A 392 3.34 13.41 -33.38
C ALA A 392 4.77 13.13 -33.88
N ASN A 393 5.47 12.16 -33.28
CA ASN A 393 6.78 11.69 -33.72
C ASN A 393 6.73 10.39 -34.55
N LEU A 394 5.55 9.89 -34.91
CA LEU A 394 5.39 8.70 -35.72
C LEU A 394 4.06 8.74 -36.50
N SER A 395 4.06 9.45 -37.63
CA SER A 395 2.91 9.51 -38.53
C SER A 395 2.63 8.17 -39.21
N ASP A 396 1.46 8.04 -39.84
CA ASP A 396 1.18 6.88 -40.70
C ASP A 396 2.16 6.78 -41.87
N GLY A 397 2.64 5.57 -42.14
CA GLY A 397 3.74 5.29 -43.06
C GLY A 397 5.12 5.81 -42.62
N GLY A 398 5.21 6.51 -41.49
CA GLY A 398 6.45 7.02 -40.91
C GLY A 398 7.36 5.90 -40.42
N THR A 399 8.66 6.18 -40.30
CA THR A 399 9.65 5.20 -39.89
C THR A 399 10.36 5.60 -38.60
N LEU A 400 10.79 4.60 -37.84
CA LEU A 400 11.67 4.75 -36.70
C LEU A 400 12.72 3.64 -36.71
N THR A 401 13.94 3.97 -36.31
CA THR A 401 15.03 2.98 -36.19
C THR A 401 15.35 2.76 -34.71
N VAL A 402 15.29 1.50 -34.27
CA VAL A 402 15.70 1.09 -32.92
C VAL A 402 16.73 -0.03 -33.07
N ASN A 403 17.93 0.22 -32.56
CA ASN A 403 19.08 -0.67 -32.72
C ASN A 403 19.27 -1.08 -34.20
N ALA A 404 19.27 -2.38 -34.49
CA ALA A 404 19.53 -2.93 -35.81
C ALA A 404 18.31 -2.92 -36.75
N ASN A 405 17.13 -2.49 -36.30
CA ASN A 405 15.87 -2.62 -37.02
C ASN A 405 15.28 -1.26 -37.37
N THR A 406 14.88 -1.07 -38.61
CA THR A 406 14.02 0.04 -39.04
C THR A 406 12.59 -0.46 -39.20
N TYR A 407 11.66 0.21 -38.52
CA TYR A 407 10.24 -0.11 -38.53
C TYR A 407 9.46 0.96 -39.29
N GLN A 408 8.44 0.55 -40.02
CA GLN A 408 7.43 1.43 -40.62
C GLN A 408 6.10 1.28 -39.89
N ALA A 409 5.49 2.41 -39.51
CA ALA A 409 4.18 2.44 -38.87
C ALA A 409 3.04 2.30 -39.89
N ASN A 410 1.99 1.60 -39.49
CA ASN A 410 0.72 1.52 -40.21
C ASN A 410 -0.43 1.56 -39.20
N TYR A 411 -1.28 2.59 -39.28
CA TYR A 411 -2.44 2.81 -38.40
C TYR A 411 -3.72 2.09 -38.88
N GLU A 412 -3.66 1.46 -40.05
CA GLU A 412 -4.70 0.62 -40.65
C GLU A 412 -4.27 -0.86 -40.66
N GLY A 413 -3.38 -1.24 -39.74
CA GLY A 413 -2.86 -2.61 -39.63
C GLY A 413 -3.86 -3.57 -38.97
N GLY A 414 -3.43 -4.83 -38.79
CA GLY A 414 -4.24 -5.82 -38.07
C GLY A 414 -5.53 -6.20 -38.80
N ASP A 415 -6.68 -5.90 -38.20
CA ASP A 415 -8.00 -6.03 -38.79
C ASP A 415 -8.51 -4.75 -39.51
N GLY A 416 -7.64 -3.76 -39.67
CA GLY A 416 -7.88 -2.55 -40.47
C GLY A 416 -7.97 -1.27 -39.65
N ASN A 417 -7.71 -1.32 -38.34
CA ASN A 417 -7.67 -0.13 -37.48
C ASN A 417 -6.67 -0.26 -36.31
N ASP A 418 -5.68 -1.15 -36.42
CA ASP A 418 -4.63 -1.33 -35.43
C ASP A 418 -3.37 -0.51 -35.77
N LEU A 419 -2.62 -0.08 -34.74
CA LEU A 419 -1.26 0.44 -34.94
C LEU A 419 -0.27 -0.72 -34.98
N THR A 420 0.39 -0.88 -36.12
CA THR A 420 1.42 -1.90 -36.35
C THR A 420 2.76 -1.29 -36.74
N LEU A 421 3.84 -1.98 -36.38
CA LEU A 421 5.20 -1.71 -36.85
C LEU A 421 5.69 -2.87 -37.72
N THR A 422 6.09 -2.59 -38.95
CA THR A 422 6.66 -3.59 -39.87
C THR A 422 8.16 -3.36 -40.03
N VAL A 423 8.98 -4.39 -39.84
CA VAL A 423 10.43 -4.30 -40.09
C VAL A 423 10.68 -4.15 -41.59
N ILE A 424 11.31 -3.06 -42.02
CA ILE A 424 11.61 -2.78 -43.43
C ILE A 424 13.10 -2.84 -43.77
N ASP A 425 13.95 -2.62 -42.76
CA ASP A 425 15.38 -2.91 -42.82
C ASP A 425 15.75 -3.63 -41.55
#